data_AF-A0A1M2V0U2-F1
#
_entry.id   AF-A0A1M2V0U2-F1
#
_cell.length_a   1.000
_cell.length_b   1.000
_cell.length_c   1.000
_cell.angle_alpha   90.00
_cell.angle_beta   90.00
_cell.angle_gamma   90.00
#
_symmetry.space_group_name_H-M   'P 1'
#
loop_
_entity.id
_entity.type
_entity.pdbx_description
1 polymer ?
#
loop_
_entity_poly.entity_id
_entity_poly.type
_entity_poly.pdbx_seq_one_letter_code
_entity_poly.pdbx_strand_id
1 'polypeptide(L)'
;MPKSHMQHQREIDRASDIELDMERIEQEAREALSAMNKHMNMSGFDVLEAAYDLGSDELELAFSMLDRDPLEAVRILKEVRAKAVNDVIGRMDIRAMAEEEINRSEAA
;
A
#
# COMPACT_ATOMS: atom_id res chain seq x y z
N MET A 1 18.50 -23.64 48.66
CA MET A 1 19.11 -22.62 47.76
C MET A 1 18.10 -22.31 46.65
N PRO A 2 17.61 -21.07 46.50
CA PRO A 2 16.57 -20.73 45.54
C PRO A 2 17.20 -20.44 44.16
N LYS A 3 17.53 -21.49 43.39
CA LYS A 3 18.03 -21.35 42.01
C LYS A 3 16.90 -21.28 40.97
N SER A 4 15.74 -21.86 41.28
CA SER A 4 14.59 -21.97 40.37
C SER A 4 13.86 -20.63 40.16
N HIS A 5 13.76 -19.78 41.20
CA HIS A 5 13.00 -18.54 41.10
C HIS A 5 13.67 -17.48 40.22
N MET A 6 15.00 -17.36 40.28
CA MET A 6 15.75 -16.41 39.43
C MET A 6 15.85 -16.86 37.96
N GLN A 7 15.78 -18.16 37.69
CA GLN A 7 15.74 -18.66 36.30
C GLN A 7 14.40 -18.34 35.64
N HIS A 8 13.30 -18.53 36.34
CA HIS A 8 11.97 -18.22 35.81
C HIS A 8 11.74 -16.72 35.64
N GLN A 9 12.26 -15.89 36.55
CA GLN A 9 12.22 -14.44 36.41
C GLN A 9 12.95 -13.97 35.15
N ARG A 10 14.14 -14.50 34.86
CA ARG A 10 14.92 -14.17 33.65
C ARG A 10 14.24 -14.62 32.35
N GLU A 11 13.47 -15.71 32.38
CA GLU A 11 12.68 -16.16 31.23
C GLU A 11 11.49 -15.23 30.97
N ILE A 12 10.82 -14.76 32.03
CA ILE A 12 9.73 -13.79 31.94
C ILE A 12 10.25 -12.44 31.44
N ASP A 13 11.36 -11.96 31.98
CA ASP A 13 11.97 -10.68 31.57
C ASP A 13 12.36 -10.73 30.08
N ARG A 14 12.98 -11.83 29.61
CA ARG A 14 13.29 -12.03 28.19
C ARG A 14 12.06 -12.15 27.28
N ALA A 15 11.00 -12.81 27.75
CA ALA A 15 9.77 -12.90 26.98
C ALA A 15 9.11 -11.52 26.84
N SER A 16 9.12 -10.73 27.92
CA SER A 16 8.63 -9.36 27.93
C SER A 16 9.45 -8.44 27.01
N ASP A 17 10.78 -8.59 26.98
CA ASP A 17 11.64 -7.81 26.08
C ASP A 17 11.34 -8.14 24.60
N ILE A 18 11.10 -9.41 24.28
CA ILE A 18 10.76 -9.85 22.92
C ILE A 18 9.38 -9.33 22.49
N GLU A 19 8.38 -9.34 23.39
CA GLU A 19 7.05 -8.80 23.10
C GLU A 19 7.12 -7.29 22.82
N LEU A 20 7.88 -6.53 23.62
CA LEU A 20 8.08 -5.10 23.42
C LEU A 20 8.81 -4.79 22.10
N ASP A 21 9.80 -5.60 21.73
CA ASP A 21 10.49 -5.47 20.44
C ASP A 21 9.57 -5.81 19.26
N MET A 22 8.68 -6.80 19.40
CA MET A 22 7.69 -7.13 18.36
C MET A 22 6.66 -6.01 18.19
N GLU A 23 6.15 -5.44 19.28
CA GLU A 23 5.24 -4.29 19.24
C GLU A 23 5.89 -3.08 18.54
N ARG A 24 7.17 -2.82 18.85
CA ARG A 24 7.94 -1.75 18.21
C ARG A 24 8.08 -1.98 16.70
N ILE A 25 8.46 -3.19 16.29
CA ILE A 25 8.61 -3.55 14.86
C ILE A 25 7.26 -3.46 14.14
N GLU A 26 6.17 -3.90 14.76
CA GLU A 26 4.83 -3.80 14.16
C GLU A 26 4.41 -2.35 13.98
N GLN A 27 4.70 -1.50 14.97
CA GLN A 27 4.38 -0.08 14.90
C GLN A 27 5.20 0.64 13.82
N GLU A 28 6.51 0.36 13.71
CA GLU A 28 7.39 0.86 12.66
C GLU A 28 6.89 0.43 11.26
N ALA A 29 6.46 -0.83 11.10
CA ALA A 29 5.90 -1.32 9.85
C ALA A 29 4.56 -0.63 9.48
N ARG A 30 3.69 -0.39 10.46
CA ARG A 30 2.43 0.34 10.25
C ARG A 30 2.68 1.80 9.86
N GLU A 31 3.67 2.44 10.46
CA GLU A 31 4.04 3.82 10.15
C GLU A 31 4.65 3.93 8.75
N ALA A 32 5.55 3.01 8.37
CA ALA A 32 6.11 2.94 7.02
C ALA A 32 5.02 2.70 5.96
N LEU A 33 4.10 1.76 6.19
CA LEU A 33 2.97 1.51 5.29
C LEU A 33 2.03 2.72 5.17
N SER A 34 1.79 3.43 6.27
CA SER A 34 1.00 4.66 6.28
C SER A 34 1.68 5.80 5.51
N ALA A 35 3.00 5.94 5.63
CA ALA A 35 3.80 6.91 4.90
C ALA A 35 3.83 6.61 3.39
N MET A 36 4.01 5.35 3.00
CA MET A 36 3.89 4.91 1.60
C MET A 36 2.49 5.20 1.02
N ASN A 37 1.43 4.99 1.81
CA ASN A 37 0.06 5.27 1.38
C ASN A 37 -0.20 6.77 1.19
N LYS A 38 0.42 7.63 2.01
CA LYS A 38 0.39 9.09 1.82
C LYS A 38 1.18 9.51 0.57
N HIS A 39 2.30 8.86 0.28
CA HIS A 39 3.07 9.12 -0.94
C HIS A 39 2.35 8.68 -2.21
N MET A 40 1.61 7.57 -2.20
CA MET A 40 0.75 7.18 -3.32
C MET A 40 -0.36 8.20 -3.61
N ASN A 41 -0.80 8.96 -2.61
CA ASN A 41 -1.76 10.06 -2.82
C ASN A 41 -1.10 11.36 -3.33
N MET A 42 0.24 11.46 -3.30
CA MET A 42 1.00 12.67 -3.68
C MET A 42 1.84 12.49 -4.95
N SER A 43 2.27 11.28 -5.30
CA SER A 43 2.90 11.02 -6.60
C SER A 43 1.79 10.98 -7.65
N GLY A 44 1.86 11.90 -8.62
CA GLY A 44 0.88 12.08 -9.70
C GLY A 44 0.81 10.92 -10.70
N PHE A 45 0.64 9.69 -10.23
CA PHE A 45 0.17 8.58 -11.03
C PHE A 45 -1.34 8.46 -10.84
N ASP A 46 -2.05 9.48 -11.33
CA ASP A 46 -3.49 9.48 -11.23
C ASP A 46 -4.03 8.37 -12.13
N VAL A 47 -4.58 7.33 -11.51
CA VAL A 47 -5.26 6.24 -12.21
C VAL A 47 -6.33 6.80 -13.14
N LEU A 48 -6.89 7.98 -12.83
CA LEU A 48 -7.83 8.68 -13.69
C LEU A 48 -7.17 9.19 -14.98
N GLU A 49 -5.98 9.81 -14.89
CA GLU A 49 -5.22 10.29 -16.05
C GLU A 49 -4.82 9.11 -16.94
N ALA A 50 -4.26 8.05 -16.35
CA ALA A 50 -3.92 6.82 -17.07
C ALA A 50 -5.16 6.15 -17.69
N ALA A 51 -6.33 6.25 -17.07
CA ALA A 51 -7.59 5.74 -17.63
C ALA A 51 -8.04 6.54 -18.87
N TYR A 52 -7.88 7.87 -18.85
CA TYR A 52 -8.16 8.70 -20.03
C TYR A 52 -7.19 8.42 -21.19
N ASP A 53 -5.90 8.26 -20.89
CA ASP A 53 -4.88 7.98 -21.90
C ASP A 53 -5.03 6.60 -22.54
N LEU A 54 -5.38 5.58 -21.75
CA LEU A 54 -5.39 4.18 -22.19
C LEU A 54 -6.75 3.69 -22.66
N GLY A 55 -7.83 4.41 -22.36
CA GLY A 55 -9.20 3.93 -22.56
C GLY A 55 -10.22 5.00 -22.88
N SER A 56 -9.83 6.11 -23.54
CA SER A 56 -10.77 7.19 -23.89
C SER A 56 -12.00 6.68 -24.63
N ASP A 57 -11.80 5.80 -25.61
CA ASP A 57 -12.87 5.28 -26.46
C ASP A 57 -13.79 4.34 -25.67
N GLU A 58 -13.21 3.50 -24.81
CA GLU A 58 -13.99 2.65 -23.90
C GLU A 58 -14.75 3.45 -22.84
N LEU A 59 -14.20 4.56 -22.35
CA LEU A 59 -14.89 5.46 -21.44
C LEU A 59 -16.08 6.13 -22.14
N GLU A 60 -15.88 6.65 -23.36
CA GLU A 60 -16.97 7.22 -24.16
C GLU A 60 -18.07 6.20 -24.45
N LEU A 61 -17.68 4.98 -24.81
CA LEU A 61 -18.62 3.87 -25.02
C LEU A 61 -19.41 3.58 -23.73
N ALA A 62 -18.73 3.45 -22.59
CA ALA A 62 -19.39 3.20 -21.31
C ALA A 62 -20.39 4.32 -20.96
N PHE A 63 -20.03 5.59 -21.15
CA PHE A 63 -20.93 6.71 -20.91
C PHE A 63 -22.15 6.69 -21.85
N SER A 64 -21.95 6.32 -23.12
CA SER A 64 -23.05 6.18 -24.08
C SER A 64 -24.03 5.04 -23.74
N MET A 65 -23.59 4.06 -22.96
CA MET A 65 -24.36 2.88 -22.59
C MET A 65 -25.07 3.00 -21.23
N LEU A 66 -24.80 4.02 -20.42
CA LEU A 66 -25.36 4.18 -19.07
C LEU A 66 -26.89 4.07 -19.01
N ASP A 67 -27.58 4.68 -19.97
CA ASP A 67 -29.05 4.70 -20.00
C ASP A 67 -29.67 3.43 -20.60
N ARG A 68 -28.89 2.66 -21.38
CA ARG A 68 -29.38 1.51 -22.16
C ARG A 68 -29.00 0.18 -21.53
N ASP A 69 -27.78 0.09 -21.02
CA ASP A 69 -27.22 -1.07 -20.36
C ASP A 69 -26.18 -0.64 -19.30
N PRO A 70 -26.65 -0.26 -18.10
CA PRO A 70 -25.77 0.22 -17.04
C PRO A 70 -24.83 -0.88 -16.51
N LEU A 71 -25.19 -2.16 -16.65
CA LEU A 71 -24.32 -3.26 -16.20
C LEU A 71 -23.12 -3.40 -17.12
N GLU A 72 -23.35 -3.32 -18.43
CA GLU A 72 -22.29 -3.37 -19.42
C GLU A 72 -21.41 -2.11 -19.35
N ALA A 73 -22.00 -0.93 -19.15
CA ALA A 73 -21.23 0.30 -18.89
C ALA A 73 -20.28 0.14 -17.69
N VAL A 74 -20.77 -0.40 -16.56
CA VAL A 74 -19.94 -0.65 -15.38
C VAL A 74 -18.85 -1.70 -15.65
N ARG A 75 -19.12 -2.73 -16.46
CA ARG A 75 -18.10 -3.72 -16.86
C ARG A 75 -16.95 -3.04 -17.59
N ILE A 76 -17.26 -2.20 -18.59
CA ILE A 76 -16.26 -1.48 -19.38
C ILE A 76 -15.44 -0.53 -18.49
N LEU A 77 -16.10 0.25 -17.61
CA LEU A 77 -15.40 1.13 -16.67
C LEU A 77 -14.42 0.39 -15.75
N LYS A 78 -14.80 -0.80 -15.28
CA LYS A 78 -13.91 -1.63 -14.45
C LYS A 78 -12.70 -2.15 -15.22
N GLU A 79 -12.87 -2.49 -16.49
CA GLU A 79 -11.77 -2.95 -17.35
C GLU A 79 -10.77 -1.82 -17.64
N VAL A 80 -11.27 -0.63 -17.97
CA VAL A 80 -10.41 0.56 -18.16
C VAL A 80 -9.64 0.88 -16.89
N ARG A 81 -10.32 0.88 -15.73
CA ARG A 81 -9.66 1.11 -14.43
C ARG A 81 -8.58 0.06 -14.14
N ALA A 82 -8.83 -1.22 -14.43
CA ALA A 82 -7.85 -2.27 -14.18
C ALA A 82 -6.59 -2.10 -15.05
N LYS A 83 -6.75 -1.73 -16.33
CA LYS A 83 -5.64 -1.40 -17.22
C LYS A 83 -4.83 -0.20 -16.68
N ALA A 84 -5.52 0.87 -16.29
CA ALA A 84 -4.89 2.08 -15.76
C ALA A 84 -4.10 1.82 -14.46
N VAL A 85 -4.67 1.04 -13.53
CA VAL A 85 -3.98 0.63 -12.30
C VAL A 85 -2.73 -0.19 -12.62
N ASN A 86 -2.80 -1.13 -13.55
CA ASN A 86 -1.64 -1.95 -13.92
C ASN A 86 -0.53 -1.12 -14.58
N ASP A 87 -0.90 -0.15 -15.41
CA ASP A 87 0.06 0.76 -16.04
C ASP A 87 0.73 1.68 -15.01
N VAL A 88 -0.04 2.26 -14.09
CA VAL A 88 0.48 3.02 -12.96
C VAL A 88 1.46 2.19 -12.13
N ILE A 89 1.05 0.99 -11.70
CA ILE A 89 1.92 0.08 -10.93
C ILE A 89 3.18 -0.28 -11.73
N GLY A 90 3.05 -0.52 -13.04
CA GLY A 90 4.18 -0.85 -13.91
C GLY A 90 5.17 0.31 -14.09
N ARG A 91 4.71 1.55 -13.97
CA ARG A 91 5.55 2.77 -14.03
C ARG A 91 6.17 3.13 -12.68
N MET A 92 5.66 2.59 -11.57
CA MET A 92 6.22 2.82 -10.25
C MET A 92 7.52 2.02 -10.09
N ASP A 93 8.63 2.72 -9.86
CA ASP A 93 9.84 2.09 -9.34
C ASP A 93 9.66 1.88 -7.83
N ILE A 94 8.95 0.80 -7.49
CA ILE A 94 8.62 0.41 -6.11
C ILE A 94 9.91 0.30 -5.27
N ARG A 95 11.02 -0.08 -5.88
CA ARG A 95 12.31 -0.21 -5.20
C ARG A 95 12.88 1.16 -4.86
N ALA A 96 12.90 2.10 -5.81
CA ALA A 96 13.33 3.46 -5.56
C ALA A 96 12.47 4.16 -4.49
N MET A 97 11.14 3.95 -4.53
CA MET A 97 10.23 4.51 -3.52
C MET A 97 10.48 3.92 -2.12
N ALA A 98 10.76 2.62 -2.02
CA ALA A 98 11.11 1.98 -0.75
C ALA A 98 12.45 2.45 -0.20
N GLU A 99 13.48 2.56 -1.06
CA GLU A 99 14.81 3.06 -0.68
C GLU A 99 14.75 4.54 -0.25
N GLU A 100 13.94 5.38 -0.91
CA GLU A 100 13.75 6.78 -0.54
C GLU A 100 13.10 6.94 0.84
N GLU A 101 12.10 6.11 1.16
CA GLU A 101 11.43 6.16 2.46
C GLU A 101 12.33 5.65 3.61
N ILE A 102 13.10 4.58 3.36
CA ILE A 102 14.10 4.07 4.32
C ILE A 102 15.12 5.17 4.64
N ASN A 103 15.68 5.81 3.61
CA ASN A 103 16.67 6.88 3.78
C ASN A 103 16.08 8.09 4.52
N ARG A 104 14.79 8.37 4.36
CA ARG A 104 14.12 9.48 5.03
C ARG A 104 13.80 9.18 6.50
N SER A 105 13.45 7.93 6.80
CA SER A 105 13.28 7.41 8.16
C SER A 105 14.60 7.42 8.94
N GLU A 106 15.71 7.07 8.30
CA GLU A 106 17.05 7.12 8.93
C GLU A 106 17.58 8.54 9.15
N ALA A 107 17.03 9.54 8.45
CA ALA A 107 17.42 10.95 8.54
C ALA A 107 16.61 11.77 9.56
N ALA A 108 15.55 11.21 10.15
CA ALA A 108 14.67 11.85 11.14
C ALA A 108 15.04 11.46 12.58
#